data_AF-A0A8S9RA35-F1
#
_entry.id   AF-A0A8S9RA35-F1
#
_cell.length_a   1.000
_cell.length_b   1.000
_cell.length_c   1.000
_cell.angle_alpha   90.00
_cell.angle_beta   90.00
_cell.angle_gamma   90.00
#
_symmetry.space_group_name_H-M   'P 1'
#
loop_
_entity.id
_entity.type
_entity.pdbx_description
1 polymer ?
#
loop_
_entity_poly.entity_id
_entity_poly.type
_entity_poly.pdbx_seq_one_letter_code
_entity_poly.pdbx_strand_id
1 'polypeptide(L)'
;MDPCPFIRLTISNLALKLPLAAKSSSSAVHPSSSPCFCKIKLKNFPPQTAAIPYIPLETTQFPEIQTLAATFHLSSSDIKRLASRSIFASKSSLKIFIYMGSAGAACGVNSGGLLAEVSVPLDLSGTQSKPCVFHDGWIAVGKGAGAGKASSAAQFHLNVKAEPDPRFVFQFDGEPECSPQVVQIQGSIPQPVFTCKFSCRNTTGDRTIRSRR
;
A
#
# COMPACT_ATOMS: atom_id res chain seq x y z
N MET A 1 1.63 -21.21 -20.31
CA MET A 1 1.72 -19.90 -19.63
C MET A 1 0.32 -19.38 -19.52
N ASP A 2 -0.23 -19.43 -18.32
CA ASP A 2 -1.61 -19.00 -18.13
C ASP A 2 -1.60 -17.57 -17.59
N PRO A 3 -2.43 -16.66 -18.14
CA PRO A 3 -2.63 -15.36 -17.53
C PRO A 3 -3.21 -15.59 -16.14
N CYS A 4 -2.45 -15.23 -15.12
CA CYS A 4 -2.92 -15.29 -13.75
C CYS A 4 -3.57 -13.93 -13.44
N PRO A 5 -4.86 -13.92 -13.05
CA PRO A 5 -5.52 -12.67 -12.76
C PRO A 5 -5.08 -12.21 -11.37
N PHE A 6 -4.39 -11.05 -11.35
CA PHE A 6 -4.12 -10.29 -10.14
C PHE A 6 -4.94 -9.00 -10.17
N ILE A 7 -5.09 -8.42 -8.98
CA ILE A 7 -5.60 -7.07 -8.81
C ILE A 7 -4.49 -6.24 -8.17
N ARG A 8 -4.31 -5.02 -8.67
CA ARG A 8 -3.52 -3.98 -8.01
C ARG A 8 -4.45 -3.08 -7.21
N LEU A 9 -4.34 -3.12 -5.89
CA LEU A 9 -5.00 -2.18 -4.97
C LEU A 9 -4.01 -1.05 -4.66
N THR A 10 -4.38 0.17 -5.03
CA THR A 10 -3.57 1.37 -4.89
C THR A 10 -4.22 2.35 -3.94
N ILE A 11 -3.39 2.92 -3.06
CA ILE A 11 -3.74 4.02 -2.17
C ILE A 11 -2.89 5.22 -2.60
N SER A 12 -3.52 6.33 -2.93
CA SER A 12 -2.83 7.53 -3.40
C SER A 12 -3.51 8.80 -2.88
N ASN A 13 -2.92 9.95 -3.22
CA ASN A 13 -3.48 11.28 -2.99
C ASN A 13 -3.79 11.53 -1.51
N LEU A 14 -2.88 11.12 -0.62
CA LEU A 14 -3.04 11.36 0.80
C LEU A 14 -2.90 12.85 1.09
N ALA A 15 -3.76 13.40 1.95
CA ALA A 15 -3.55 14.72 2.54
C ALA A 15 -4.27 14.86 3.87
N LEU A 16 -3.77 15.76 4.72
CA LEU A 16 -4.37 16.06 6.01
C LEU A 16 -4.59 17.57 6.17
N LYS A 17 -5.82 17.95 6.49
CA LYS A 17 -6.24 19.28 6.92
C LYS A 17 -6.51 19.24 8.42
N LEU A 18 -5.79 20.05 9.20
CA LEU A 18 -6.00 20.15 10.65
C LEU A 18 -6.59 21.52 11.00
N PRO A 19 -7.53 21.60 11.96
CA PRO A 19 -8.00 22.88 12.48
C PRO A 19 -6.87 23.59 13.24
N LEU A 20 -6.80 24.93 13.09
CA LEU A 20 -5.73 25.77 13.66
C LEU A 20 -5.55 25.64 15.19
N ALA A 21 -6.55 25.13 15.92
CA ALA A 21 -6.52 24.94 17.37
C ALA A 21 -5.87 23.61 17.82
N ALA A 22 -5.59 22.68 16.91
CA ALA A 22 -4.91 21.41 17.23
C ALA A 22 -3.37 21.53 17.27
N LYS A 23 -2.84 22.77 17.24
CA LYS A 23 -1.42 23.09 17.39
C LYS A 23 -0.99 22.79 18.83
N SER A 24 -0.53 21.57 19.11
CA SER A 24 0.19 21.31 20.35
C SER A 24 1.48 22.13 20.36
N SER A 25 1.63 22.96 21.38
CA SER A 25 2.81 23.78 21.66
C SER A 25 4.04 22.92 21.94
N SER A 26 4.91 22.72 20.95
CA SER A 26 6.32 22.41 21.24
C SER A 26 7.22 22.78 20.06
N SER A 27 8.17 23.67 20.34
CA SER A 27 9.34 24.05 19.54
C SER A 27 9.16 25.16 18.51
N ALA A 28 10.05 26.16 18.63
CA ALA A 28 10.18 27.36 17.82
C ALA A 28 10.75 27.09 16.41
N VAL A 29 10.13 26.14 15.70
CA VAL A 29 10.39 25.88 14.28
C VAL A 29 9.02 25.86 13.60
N HIS A 30 8.88 26.58 12.48
CA HIS A 30 7.61 26.89 11.84
C HIS A 30 6.56 25.74 11.92
N PRO A 31 5.31 26.02 12.34
CA PRO A 31 4.24 25.02 12.57
C PRO A 31 3.77 24.26 11.31
N SER A 32 4.39 24.51 10.15
CA SER A 32 4.21 23.77 8.90
C SER A 32 5.04 22.48 8.84
N SER A 33 5.82 22.16 9.88
CA SER A 33 6.92 21.19 9.82
C SER A 33 6.74 19.93 10.67
N SER A 34 5.63 19.75 11.39
CA SER A 34 5.40 18.49 12.11
C SER A 34 5.03 17.39 11.10
N PRO A 35 5.92 16.42 10.83
CA PRO A 35 5.62 15.34 9.90
C PRO A 35 4.38 14.57 10.39
N CYS A 36 3.43 14.33 9.49
CA CYS A 36 2.36 13.39 9.69
C CYS A 36 2.65 12.18 8.83
N PHE A 37 2.36 10.99 9.34
CA PHE A 37 2.49 9.76 8.56
C PHE A 37 1.33 8.83 8.86
N CYS A 38 1.07 7.90 7.95
CA CYS A 38 0.10 6.86 8.18
C CYS A 38 0.70 5.47 8.04
N LYS A 39 0.10 4.52 8.76
CA LYS A 39 0.31 3.09 8.56
C LYS A 39 -0.93 2.52 7.88
N ILE A 40 -0.74 1.97 6.69
CA ILE A 40 -1.77 1.39 5.83
C ILE A 40 -1.71 -0.13 6.00
N LYS A 41 -2.81 -0.73 6.43
CA LYS A 41 -2.91 -2.16 6.74
C LYS A 41 -4.02 -2.82 5.94
N LEU A 42 -3.65 -3.90 5.26
CA LEU A 42 -4.56 -4.86 4.65
C LEU A 42 -4.36 -6.22 5.31
N LYS A 43 -5.45 -6.94 5.59
CA LYS A 43 -5.41 -8.24 6.27
C LYS A 43 -4.52 -9.22 5.49
N ASN A 44 -3.60 -9.88 6.20
CA ASN A 44 -2.60 -10.83 5.66
C ASN A 44 -1.51 -10.22 4.77
N PHE A 45 -1.39 -8.89 4.71
CA PHE A 45 -0.31 -8.21 4.00
C PHE A 45 0.58 -7.43 4.98
N PRO A 46 1.88 -7.26 4.65
CA PRO A 46 2.75 -6.37 5.41
C PRO A 46 2.20 -4.94 5.44
N PRO A 47 2.22 -4.26 6.59
CA PRO A 47 1.80 -2.87 6.69
C PRO A 47 2.76 -1.97 5.89
N GLN A 48 2.22 -0.98 5.18
CA GLN A 48 3.01 0.04 4.48
C GLN A 48 2.89 1.38 5.20
N THR A 49 3.95 2.17 5.20
CA THR A 49 3.99 3.48 5.85
C THR A 49 4.24 4.56 4.83
N ALA A 50 3.46 5.64 4.88
CA ALA A 50 3.60 6.77 3.97
C ALA A 50 3.56 8.09 4.73
N ALA A 51 4.35 9.06 4.29
CA ALA A 51 4.23 10.44 4.74
C ALA A 51 2.90 11.04 4.24
N ILE A 52 2.27 11.88 5.05
CA ILE A 52 1.05 12.59 4.66
C ILE A 52 1.40 14.07 4.50
N PRO A 53 1.21 14.64 3.29
CA PRO A 53 1.38 16.07 3.12
C PRO A 53 0.32 16.83 3.92
N TYR A 54 0.77 17.84 4.63
CA TYR A 54 -0.10 18.77 5.36
C TYR A 54 -0.58 19.86 4.40
N ILE A 55 -1.90 20.07 4.36
CA ILE A 55 -2.51 21.16 3.59
C ILE A 55 -3.13 22.15 4.59
N PRO A 56 -2.67 23.42 4.62
CA PRO A 56 -3.30 24.47 5.41
C PRO A 56 -4.79 24.60 5.05
N LEU A 57 -5.63 24.89 6.04
CA LEU A 57 -7.09 24.97 5.86
C LEU A 57 -7.52 26.03 4.82
N GLU A 58 -6.70 27.05 4.60
CA GLU A 58 -6.91 28.18 3.68
C GLU A 58 -6.63 27.84 2.20
N THR A 59 -5.97 26.71 1.94
CA THR A 59 -5.65 26.29 0.57
C THR A 59 -6.81 25.50 -0.03
N THR A 60 -7.54 26.13 -0.97
CA THR A 60 -8.66 25.52 -1.70
C THR A 60 -8.19 24.54 -2.78
N GLN A 61 -6.93 24.65 -3.24
CA GLN A 61 -6.40 23.86 -4.34
C GLN A 61 -5.62 22.64 -3.82
N PHE A 62 -6.14 21.45 -4.09
CA PHE A 62 -5.40 20.21 -3.90
C PHE A 62 -4.31 20.14 -4.99
N PRO A 63 -3.02 19.94 -4.65
CA PRO A 63 -2.02 19.74 -5.68
C PRO A 63 -2.37 18.48 -6.46
N GLU A 64 -2.60 18.62 -7.77
CA GLU A 64 -2.95 17.54 -8.70
C GLU A 64 -1.74 16.62 -8.99
N ILE A 65 -0.99 16.28 -7.96
CA ILE A 65 0.12 15.34 -8.03
C ILE A 65 -0.39 14.05 -7.44
N GLN A 66 -0.58 13.04 -8.29
CA GLN A 66 -0.99 11.71 -7.85
C GLN A 66 0.16 11.03 -7.10
N THR A 67 0.27 11.30 -5.81
CA THR A 67 1.30 10.70 -4.96
C THR A 67 0.86 9.30 -4.53
N LEU A 68 1.63 8.29 -4.94
CA LEU A 68 1.41 6.90 -4.55
C LEU A 68 1.87 6.70 -3.10
N ALA A 69 0.97 6.21 -2.24
CA ALA A 69 1.27 5.95 -0.83
C ALA A 69 1.46 4.46 -0.52
N ALA A 70 0.65 3.59 -1.13
CA ALA A 70 0.80 2.15 -0.98
C ALA A 70 0.23 1.39 -2.18
N THR A 71 0.79 0.20 -2.41
CA THR A 71 0.29 -0.74 -3.41
C THR A 71 0.25 -2.16 -2.85
N PHE A 72 -0.88 -2.84 -2.99
CA PHE A 72 -1.01 -4.26 -2.67
C PHE A 72 -1.35 -5.02 -3.96
N HIS A 73 -0.61 -6.10 -4.22
CA HIS A 73 -0.90 -7.00 -5.33
C HIS A 73 -1.63 -8.21 -4.78
N LEU A 74 -2.86 -8.42 -5.22
CA LEU A 74 -3.74 -9.45 -4.72
C LEU A 74 -3.80 -10.57 -5.75
N SER A 75 -3.37 -11.77 -5.37
CA SER A 75 -3.58 -12.96 -6.19
C SER A 75 -5.05 -13.40 -6.11
N SER A 76 -5.46 -14.28 -7.03
CA SER A 76 -6.75 -14.99 -6.95
C SER A 76 -7.01 -15.64 -5.59
N SER A 77 -5.97 -16.14 -4.92
CA SER A 77 -6.10 -16.76 -3.60
C SER A 77 -6.34 -15.71 -2.50
N ASP A 78 -5.70 -14.54 -2.59
CA ASP A 78 -5.87 -13.45 -1.65
C ASP A 78 -7.26 -12.83 -1.77
N ILE A 79 -7.77 -12.68 -2.99
CA ILE A 79 -9.13 -12.20 -3.26
C ILE A 79 -10.15 -13.12 -2.60
N LYS A 80 -10.01 -14.44 -2.76
CA LYS A 80 -10.89 -15.43 -2.11
C LYS A 80 -10.80 -15.35 -0.58
N ARG A 81 -9.60 -15.16 -0.01
CA ARG A 81 -9.39 -15.00 1.43
C ARG A 81 -9.94 -13.69 1.99
N LEU A 82 -9.94 -12.62 1.20
CA LEU A 82 -10.53 -11.34 1.57
C LEU A 82 -12.06 -11.36 1.40
N ALA A 83 -12.56 -12.11 0.43
CA ALA A 83 -13.99 -12.29 0.20
C ALA A 83 -14.64 -13.31 1.16
N SER A 84 -13.85 -14.19 1.79
CA SER A 84 -14.38 -15.21 2.70
C SER A 84 -15.03 -14.57 3.92
N ARG A 85 -16.36 -14.58 3.92
CA ARG A 85 -17.17 -14.17 5.06
C ARG A 85 -17.04 -15.26 6.11
N SER A 86 -16.30 -14.99 7.19
CA SER A 86 -16.44 -15.80 8.40
C SER A 86 -17.69 -15.35 9.14
N ILE A 87 -18.40 -16.30 9.76
CA ILE A 87 -19.61 -16.08 10.56
C ILE A 87 -19.36 -15.03 11.68
N PHE A 88 -18.10 -14.85 12.07
CA PHE A 88 -17.65 -13.88 13.08
C PHE A 88 -16.85 -12.70 12.51
N ALA A 89 -16.63 -12.60 11.20
CA ALA A 89 -15.78 -11.57 10.61
C ALA A 89 -16.56 -10.48 9.88
N SER A 90 -16.22 -9.23 10.17
CA SER A 90 -16.63 -8.06 9.39
C SER A 90 -16.14 -8.16 7.93
N LYS A 91 -16.82 -7.45 7.02
CA LYS A 91 -16.35 -7.28 5.63
C LYS A 91 -14.87 -6.87 5.59
N SER A 92 -14.12 -7.35 4.60
CA SER A 92 -12.73 -6.93 4.42
C SER A 92 -12.64 -5.42 4.26
N SER A 93 -11.68 -4.83 4.97
CA SER A 93 -11.48 -3.38 5.01
C SER A 93 -9.99 -3.07 4.98
N LEU A 94 -9.64 -2.01 4.26
CA LEU A 94 -8.35 -1.36 4.38
C LEU A 94 -8.37 -0.46 5.62
N LYS A 95 -7.39 -0.62 6.52
CA LYS A 95 -7.26 0.21 7.72
C LYS A 95 -6.10 1.19 7.56
N ILE A 96 -6.34 2.46 7.82
CA ILE A 96 -5.33 3.53 7.80
C ILE A 96 -5.25 4.14 9.19
N PHE A 97 -4.08 4.07 9.81
CA PHE A 97 -3.80 4.68 11.10
C PHE A 97 -2.99 5.96 10.87
N ILE A 98 -3.52 7.09 11.26
CA ILE A 98 -2.92 8.42 11.04
C ILE A 98 -2.22 8.86 12.33
N TYR A 99 -0.94 9.23 12.21
CA TYR A 99 -0.12 9.65 13.33
C TYR A 99 0.38 11.08 13.13
N MET A 100 0.42 11.86 14.21
CA MET A 100 1.10 13.15 14.27
C MET A 100 2.47 12.97 14.93
N GLY A 101 3.56 13.37 14.28
CA GLY A 101 4.94 13.24 14.79
C GLY A 101 5.88 12.57 13.77
N SER A 102 7.20 12.66 14.00
CA SER A 102 8.18 12.08 13.05
C SER A 102 8.15 10.56 13.03
N ALA A 103 8.07 10.00 11.81
CA ALA A 103 8.43 8.61 11.60
C ALA A 103 9.93 8.49 11.93
N GLY A 104 10.26 7.80 13.03
CA GLY A 104 11.58 7.88 13.64
C GLY A 104 12.71 7.51 12.67
N ALA A 105 13.46 8.52 12.21
CA ALA A 105 14.59 8.34 11.31
C ALA A 105 15.95 8.31 12.04
N ALA A 106 16.01 8.44 13.37
CA ALA A 106 17.32 8.55 14.06
C ALA A 106 17.48 7.85 15.44
N CYS A 107 16.46 7.22 16.04
CA CYS A 107 16.64 6.58 17.36
C CYS A 107 15.63 5.49 17.72
N GLY A 108 14.87 4.93 16.77
CA GLY A 108 13.98 3.78 17.01
C GLY A 108 12.75 4.05 17.89
N VAL A 109 12.56 5.28 18.39
CA VAL A 109 11.37 5.68 19.16
C VAL A 109 10.37 6.39 18.24
N ASN A 110 9.22 5.76 17.98
CA ASN A 110 8.09 6.42 17.35
C ASN A 110 7.39 7.27 18.42
N SER A 111 7.64 8.58 18.46
CA SER A 111 7.03 9.50 19.44
C SER A 111 5.71 10.14 18.95
N GLY A 112 5.08 9.58 17.91
CA GLY A 112 3.87 10.13 17.33
C GLY A 112 2.57 9.59 17.93
N GLY A 113 1.67 10.50 18.35
CA GLY A 113 0.34 10.15 18.85
C GLY A 113 -0.59 9.72 17.71
N LEU A 114 -1.42 8.69 17.95
CA LEU A 114 -2.47 8.29 17.02
C LEU A 114 -3.54 9.40 16.97
N LEU A 115 -3.74 9.97 15.78
CA LEU A 115 -4.76 10.98 15.53
C LEU A 115 -6.12 10.35 15.19
N ALA A 116 -6.11 9.35 14.30
CA ALA A 116 -7.33 8.70 13.84
C ALA A 116 -7.07 7.32 13.20
N GLU A 117 -8.09 6.47 13.23
CA GLU A 117 -8.20 5.27 12.41
C GLU A 117 -9.30 5.47 11.36
N VAL A 118 -8.97 5.26 10.09
CA VAL A 118 -9.89 5.27 8.96
C VAL A 118 -10.03 3.85 8.44
N SER A 119 -11.26 3.40 8.19
CA SER A 119 -11.56 2.09 7.63
C SER A 119 -12.31 2.24 6.31
N VAL A 120 -11.74 1.74 5.22
CA VAL A 120 -12.38 1.74 3.88
C VAL A 120 -12.83 0.32 3.56
N PRO A 121 -14.15 0.05 3.46
CA PRO A 121 -14.66 -1.26 3.06
C PRO A 121 -14.19 -1.63 1.64
N LEU A 122 -13.76 -2.87 1.45
CA LEU A 122 -13.32 -3.38 0.17
C LEU A 122 -14.29 -4.46 -0.33
N ASP A 123 -15.02 -4.16 -1.39
CA ASP A 123 -15.77 -5.15 -2.17
C ASP A 123 -15.00 -5.49 -3.44
N LEU A 124 -14.20 -6.55 -3.37
CA LEU A 124 -13.38 -7.00 -4.50
C LEU A 124 -14.17 -7.83 -5.52
N SER A 125 -15.51 -7.84 -5.47
CA SER A 125 -16.31 -8.53 -6.48
C SER A 125 -16.18 -7.84 -7.84
N GLY A 126 -15.90 -8.62 -8.89
CA GLY A 126 -15.80 -8.13 -10.26
C GLY A 126 -14.58 -7.26 -10.60
N THR A 127 -13.69 -6.97 -9.64
CA THR A 127 -12.51 -6.13 -9.87
C THR A 127 -11.42 -6.79 -10.71
N GLN A 128 -11.53 -8.09 -10.97
CA GLN A 128 -10.66 -8.80 -11.92
C GLN A 128 -10.98 -8.48 -13.39
N SER A 129 -12.18 -7.96 -13.70
CA SER A 129 -12.58 -7.62 -15.08
C SER A 129 -12.58 -6.12 -15.35
N LYS A 130 -12.74 -5.29 -14.33
CA LYS A 130 -12.75 -3.83 -14.48
C LYS A 130 -12.19 -3.11 -13.24
N PRO A 131 -11.62 -1.91 -13.41
CA PRO A 131 -11.25 -1.07 -12.28
C PRO A 131 -12.45 -0.71 -11.39
N CYS A 132 -12.18 -0.50 -10.10
CA CYS A 132 -13.14 -0.07 -9.10
C CYS A 132 -12.51 0.95 -8.16
N VAL A 133 -13.24 2.00 -7.82
CA VAL A 133 -12.84 3.01 -6.84
C VAL A 133 -13.67 2.77 -5.58
N PHE A 134 -13.00 2.55 -4.45
CA PHE A 134 -13.63 2.33 -3.15
C PHE A 134 -13.88 3.63 -2.40
N HIS A 135 -12.97 4.59 -2.57
CA HIS A 135 -13.07 5.89 -1.95
C HIS A 135 -12.26 6.91 -2.75
N ASP A 136 -12.81 8.10 -2.93
CA ASP A 136 -12.12 9.23 -3.53
C ASP A 136 -12.64 10.52 -2.88
N GLY A 137 -11.83 11.14 -2.05
CA GLY A 137 -12.20 12.41 -1.41
C GLY A 137 -11.85 12.50 0.08
N TRP A 138 -12.47 13.48 0.72
CA TRP A 138 -12.23 13.85 2.12
C TRP A 138 -13.07 13.04 3.12
N ILE A 139 -12.45 12.64 4.22
CA ILE A 139 -13.07 11.99 5.38
C ILE A 139 -12.81 12.85 6.61
N ALA A 140 -13.84 13.16 7.39
CA ALA A 140 -13.67 13.82 8.68
C ALA A 140 -13.00 12.87 9.68
N VAL A 141 -11.94 13.33 10.34
CA VAL A 141 -11.12 12.54 11.28
C VAL A 141 -10.88 13.32 12.59
N GLY A 142 -10.60 12.58 13.67
CA GLY A 142 -10.32 13.15 14.99
C GLY A 142 -11.55 13.44 15.85
N LYS A 143 -11.32 14.10 16.99
CA LYS A 143 -12.33 14.34 18.03
C LYS A 143 -13.39 15.34 17.54
N GLY A 144 -14.55 14.86 17.12
CA GLY A 144 -15.67 15.68 16.62
C GLY A 144 -16.35 15.17 15.35
N ALA A 145 -15.77 14.16 14.68
CA ALA A 145 -16.27 13.64 13.39
C ALA A 145 -17.70 13.07 13.41
N GLY A 146 -18.29 12.79 14.59
CA GLY A 146 -19.65 12.26 14.73
C GLY A 146 -20.70 13.21 15.33
N ALA A 147 -20.33 14.44 15.70
CA ALA A 147 -21.18 15.33 16.52
C ALA A 147 -21.88 16.46 15.74
N GLY A 148 -22.04 16.33 14.42
CA GLY A 148 -22.70 17.35 13.57
C GLY A 148 -21.94 18.68 13.43
N LYS A 149 -20.82 18.87 14.14
CA LYS A 149 -19.93 20.04 14.03
C LYS A 149 -18.79 19.74 13.05
N ALA A 150 -19.12 19.65 11.77
CA ALA A 150 -18.15 19.39 10.69
C ALA A 150 -17.09 20.51 10.55
N SER A 151 -17.38 21.73 10.98
CA SER A 151 -16.51 22.91 10.79
C SER A 151 -15.24 22.93 11.65
N SER A 152 -15.11 22.05 12.65
CA SER A 152 -13.92 21.99 13.53
C SER A 152 -13.20 20.64 13.50
N ALA A 153 -13.61 19.71 12.65
CA ALA A 153 -12.97 18.39 12.53
C ALA A 153 -11.78 18.45 11.56
N ALA A 154 -10.73 17.68 11.85
CA ALA A 154 -9.68 17.45 10.87
C ALA A 154 -10.25 16.69 9.67
N GLN A 155 -9.66 16.87 8.49
CA GLN A 155 -10.08 16.16 7.29
C GLN A 155 -8.89 15.42 6.67
N PHE A 156 -9.13 14.19 6.24
CA PHE A 156 -8.14 13.34 5.60
C PHE A 156 -8.60 12.99 4.19
N HIS A 157 -7.80 13.31 3.19
CA HIS A 157 -8.04 12.93 1.80
C HIS A 157 -7.30 11.65 1.47
N LEU A 158 -7.92 10.77 0.68
CA LEU A 158 -7.26 9.64 0.03
C LEU A 158 -8.04 9.21 -1.21
N ASN A 159 -7.35 8.51 -2.10
CA ASN A 159 -7.94 7.72 -3.17
C ASN A 159 -7.60 6.24 -2.93
N VAL A 160 -8.60 5.37 -3.05
CA VAL A 160 -8.44 3.91 -2.94
C VAL A 160 -9.06 3.26 -4.15
N LYS A 161 -8.23 2.66 -5.00
CA LYS A 161 -8.62 2.07 -6.28
C LYS A 161 -8.08 0.66 -6.43
N ALA A 162 -8.88 -0.26 -6.96
CA ALA A 162 -8.44 -1.55 -7.48
C ALA A 162 -8.51 -1.58 -9.00
N GLU A 163 -7.55 -2.23 -9.66
CA GLU A 163 -7.57 -2.46 -11.09
C GLU A 163 -7.02 -3.85 -11.47
N PRO A 164 -7.50 -4.45 -12.57
CA PRO A 164 -6.92 -5.68 -13.11
C PRO A 164 -5.43 -5.49 -13.42
N ASP A 165 -4.61 -6.45 -12.97
CA ASP A 165 -3.16 -6.49 -13.16
C ASP A 165 -2.79 -7.89 -13.70
N PRO A 166 -3.14 -8.22 -14.96
CA PRO A 166 -2.88 -9.55 -15.51
C PRO A 166 -1.38 -9.80 -15.61
N ARG A 167 -0.92 -10.92 -15.03
CA ARG A 167 0.50 -11.32 -15.03
C ARG A 167 0.67 -12.70 -15.64
N PHE A 168 1.73 -12.87 -16.40
CA PHE A 168 2.17 -14.19 -16.84
C PHE A 168 3.03 -14.80 -15.73
N VAL A 169 2.62 -15.98 -15.27
CA VAL A 169 3.39 -16.75 -14.29
C VAL A 169 4.05 -17.91 -15.01
N PHE A 170 5.36 -18.00 -14.86
CA PHE A 170 6.16 -19.13 -15.32
C PHE A 170 6.34 -20.06 -14.14
N GLN A 171 5.61 -21.16 -14.15
CA GLN A 171 5.71 -22.20 -13.13
C GLN A 171 6.38 -23.42 -13.75
N PHE A 172 7.37 -23.97 -13.04
CA PHE A 172 8.02 -25.21 -13.41
C PHE A 172 7.37 -26.35 -12.62
N ASP A 173 7.19 -27.52 -13.25
CA ASP A 173 6.60 -28.72 -12.63
C ASP A 173 7.58 -29.46 -11.71
N GLY A 174 8.79 -28.95 -11.53
CA GLY A 174 9.85 -29.52 -10.70
C GLY A 174 10.95 -28.51 -10.38
N GLU A 175 12.06 -28.99 -9.83
CA GLU A 175 13.25 -28.15 -9.60
C GLU A 175 13.77 -27.59 -10.94
N PRO A 176 13.92 -26.26 -11.08
CA PRO A 176 14.38 -25.68 -12.32
C PRO A 176 15.83 -26.11 -12.59
N GLU A 177 16.16 -26.44 -13.84
CA GLU A 177 17.55 -26.57 -14.27
C GLU A 177 18.28 -25.25 -14.03
N CYS A 178 19.59 -25.30 -13.75
CA CYS A 178 20.32 -24.09 -13.39
C CYS A 178 20.33 -23.10 -14.58
N SER A 179 19.51 -22.05 -14.49
CA SER A 179 19.40 -20.91 -15.40
C SER A 179 18.56 -21.08 -16.68
N PRO A 180 17.24 -21.28 -16.60
CA PRO A 180 16.37 -21.33 -17.76
C PRO A 180 16.33 -19.95 -18.44
N GLN A 181 16.29 -19.98 -19.77
CA GLN A 181 16.15 -18.81 -20.62
C GLN A 181 14.72 -18.73 -21.15
N VAL A 182 14.12 -17.56 -21.03
CA VAL A 182 12.82 -17.27 -21.65
C VAL A 182 13.08 -16.66 -23.02
N VAL A 183 12.63 -17.35 -24.06
CA VAL A 183 12.77 -16.96 -25.46
C VAL A 183 11.38 -16.64 -26.01
N GLN A 184 11.24 -15.49 -26.65
CA GLN A 184 10.07 -15.11 -27.42
C GLN A 184 10.29 -15.56 -28.87
N ILE A 185 9.35 -16.33 -29.39
CA ILE A 185 9.41 -16.81 -30.78
C ILE A 185 8.46 -15.95 -31.61
N GLN A 186 9.01 -15.19 -32.56
CA GLN A 186 8.23 -14.45 -33.55
C GLN A 186 8.41 -15.13 -34.91
N GLY A 187 7.45 -15.97 -35.31
CA GLY A 187 7.59 -16.83 -36.48
C GLY A 187 8.60 -17.95 -36.23
N SER A 188 9.70 -17.99 -36.98
CA SER A 188 10.81 -18.95 -36.80
C SER A 188 12.02 -18.35 -36.07
N ILE A 189 11.96 -17.08 -35.65
CA ILE A 189 13.11 -16.38 -35.06
C ILE A 189 12.98 -16.41 -33.52
N PRO A 190 13.90 -17.10 -32.81
CA PRO A 190 13.98 -17.03 -31.35
C PRO A 190 14.67 -15.73 -30.92
N GLN A 191 13.99 -14.93 -30.10
CA GLN A 191 14.53 -13.73 -29.45
C GLN A 191 14.65 -13.98 -27.94
N PRO A 192 15.86 -14.00 -27.36
CA PRO A 192 16.01 -14.13 -25.92
C PRO A 192 15.45 -12.88 -25.24
N VAL A 193 14.51 -13.07 -24.32
CA VAL A 193 13.86 -11.95 -23.62
C VAL A 193 14.50 -11.75 -22.26
N PHE A 194 14.66 -12.83 -21.48
CA PHE A 194 15.24 -12.78 -20.14
C PHE A 194 15.91 -14.11 -19.75
N THR A 195 16.95 -14.04 -18.92
CA THR A 195 17.55 -15.20 -18.25
C THR A 195 17.30 -15.10 -16.76
N CYS A 196 16.83 -16.18 -16.14
CA CYS A 196 16.66 -16.22 -14.69
C CYS A 196 17.78 -17.04 -14.09
N LYS A 197 18.66 -16.44 -13.28
CA LYS A 197 19.78 -17.15 -12.67
C LYS A 197 19.32 -17.84 -11.38
N PHE A 198 18.96 -19.13 -11.46
CA PHE A 198 18.72 -19.94 -10.27
C PHE A 198 20.04 -20.49 -9.74
N SER A 199 20.36 -20.21 -8.47
CA SER A 199 21.47 -20.85 -7.76
C SER A 199 20.98 -22.14 -7.12
N CYS A 200 21.37 -23.27 -7.70
CA CYS A 200 21.16 -24.60 -7.14
C CYS A 200 21.95 -24.69 -5.81
N ARG A 201 21.28 -24.59 -4.65
CA ARG A 201 21.92 -24.84 -3.34
C ARG A 201 21.97 -26.35 -3.14
N ASN A 202 23.13 -26.97 -3.37
CA ASN A 202 23.34 -28.38 -3.04
C ASN A 202 22.98 -28.64 -1.57
N THR A 203 21.91 -29.41 -1.32
CA THR A 203 21.52 -29.87 0.02
C THR A 203 22.28 -31.11 0.48
N THR A 204 23.35 -31.48 -0.21
CA THR A 204 24.29 -32.51 0.23
C THR A 204 25.59 -31.80 0.58
N GLY A 205 25.93 -31.80 1.86
CA GLY A 205 26.88 -30.89 2.46
C GLY A 205 28.19 -30.75 1.70
N ASP A 206 28.58 -29.52 1.44
CA ASP A 206 30.00 -29.22 1.31
C ASP A 206 30.32 -27.86 1.92
N ARG A 207 31.47 -27.85 2.60
CA ARG A 207 31.93 -26.80 3.49
C ARG A 207 32.18 -25.52 2.70
N THR A 208 31.91 -24.40 3.37
CA THR A 208 32.48 -23.08 3.16
C THR A 208 33.79 -23.09 2.36
N ILE A 209 33.75 -22.61 1.11
CA ILE A 209 34.92 -21.99 0.49
C ILE A 209 34.50 -20.60 0.02
N ARG A 210 34.96 -19.62 0.78
CA ARG A 210 35.03 -18.21 0.37
C ARG A 210 35.78 -18.15 -0.96
N SER A 211 35.15 -17.61 -1.99
CA SER A 211 35.87 -17.06 -3.14
C SER A 211 35.83 -15.55 -3.02
N ARG A 212 36.97 -14.97 -2.64
CA ARG A 212 37.28 -13.56 -2.88
C ARG A 212 37.55 -13.40 -4.37
N ARG A 213 36.85 -12.49 -5.04
CA ARG A 213 37.43 -11.43 -5.89
C ARG A 213 36.51 -10.23 -5.84
#